data_AF-A0A7X1L2D2-F1
#
_entry.id   AF-A0A7X1L2D2-F1
#
_cell.length_a   1.000
_cell.length_b   1.000
_cell.length_c   1.000
_cell.angle_alpha   90.00
_cell.angle_beta   90.00
_cell.angle_gamma   90.00
#
_symmetry.space_group_name_H-M   'P 1'
#
loop_
_entity.id
_entity.type
_entity.pdbx_description
1 polymer ?
#
loop_
_entity_poly.entity_id
_entity_poly.type
_entity_poly.pdbx_seq_one_letter_code
_entity_poly.pdbx_strand_id
1 'polypeptide(L)'
;MGGKYLPDWAKPSTSTIDWLGTTWIGKIFTGRMGVVAQNKTIEIGKMVVGQNQKTFHETMNELKGFAEQSKLLTPMITMPMDMEYAHIDGYKGHKIYYKVEFREYERSWRTLKLVRNFLPPKAEYIIDGDEIPESLRAELKQMRQEEGVDDNKEYSKETGPFFFFFERATGDEKKNLKKKELYWLGPKEVDAFSNWNEQEEDIRKASVANPWRLLPMYHYEPRRWLKKGFDELRNKLAKTSKDGIYIGVKLYTNLGYKPDDPELGNLSGDENLYRFCISNKIPVLCHCTALGFWSHEREFYLDYEQDKNIARTYKGRFWFDKATEFFQKNFTHPEAWEKVLKKNPGLKLCLAHFGGNEEWNKEKSDWVDKLIELMQNYENVYTDFSCFYLKDHKSKFLKMLQDTLPSKANTKYRVIDKIIFGTDWYMSLGDSYEYQQHCHDTKKILDEWSMKLKMDLWERFTFVNPMEYLGLKDIADNLRDGLVNQLNSFKGKKEKHVENAQYGVEAPPEEKGKEGFLGGVTDSGIDLIKNKIQEGYNILKNIEI
;
A
#
# COMPACT_ATOMS: atom_id res chain seq x y z
N MET A 1 -36.23 -9.38 -20.15
CA MET A 1 -36.47 -7.95 -20.51
C MET A 1 -36.72 -7.18 -19.22
N GLY A 2 -35.95 -6.14 -18.97
CA GLY A 2 -36.00 -5.35 -17.74
C GLY A 2 -34.64 -4.76 -17.42
N GLY A 3 -34.22 -3.76 -18.21
CA GLY A 3 -32.99 -3.03 -18.00
C GLY A 3 -33.06 -2.17 -16.73
N LYS A 4 -31.96 -2.10 -15.99
CA LYS A 4 -31.73 -1.10 -14.95
C LYS A 4 -30.45 -0.34 -15.26
N TYR A 5 -30.58 0.97 -15.11
CA TYR A 5 -29.67 2.03 -15.49
C TYR A 5 -28.32 1.92 -14.76
N LEU A 6 -27.23 1.95 -15.52
CA LEU A 6 -25.92 2.37 -15.00
C LEU A 6 -25.92 3.90 -14.89
N PRO A 7 -25.41 4.49 -13.79
CA PRO A 7 -25.18 5.93 -13.70
C PRO A 7 -24.16 6.39 -14.77
N ASP A 8 -24.29 7.63 -15.25
CA ASP A 8 -23.56 8.12 -16.43
C ASP A 8 -22.02 8.15 -16.29
N TRP A 9 -21.49 8.05 -15.06
CA TRP A 9 -20.04 7.88 -14.83
C TRP A 9 -19.52 6.45 -15.11
N ALA A 10 -20.41 5.48 -15.31
CA ALA A 10 -20.10 4.06 -15.51
C ALA A 10 -20.33 3.57 -16.96
N LYS A 11 -20.57 4.48 -17.92
CA LYS A 11 -20.69 4.13 -19.34
C LYS A 11 -19.33 4.28 -20.05
N PRO A 12 -18.72 3.20 -20.59
CA PRO A 12 -17.54 3.32 -21.44
C PRO A 12 -17.91 4.09 -22.71
N SER A 13 -17.14 5.11 -23.07
CA SER A 13 -17.29 5.77 -24.37
C SER A 13 -16.98 4.76 -25.49
N THR A 14 -18.01 4.38 -26.24
CA THR A 14 -17.92 3.44 -27.36
C THR A 14 -17.17 4.05 -28.52
N SER A 15 -16.06 3.44 -28.96
CA SER A 15 -15.82 3.06 -30.36
C SER A 15 -14.40 2.53 -30.58
N THR A 16 -14.23 1.22 -30.43
CA THR A 16 -13.63 0.32 -31.44
C THR A 16 -13.78 -1.11 -30.94
N ILE A 17 -14.13 -2.00 -31.87
CA ILE A 17 -14.39 -3.41 -31.65
C ILE A 17 -13.07 -4.10 -31.30
N ASP A 18 -12.92 -4.53 -30.05
CA ASP A 18 -11.72 -5.19 -29.52
C ASP A 18 -11.97 -6.71 -29.42
N TRP A 19 -11.59 -7.44 -30.47
CA TRP A 19 -11.73 -8.90 -30.57
C TRP A 19 -10.62 -9.66 -29.80
N LEU A 20 -9.86 -8.99 -28.93
CA LEU A 20 -8.76 -9.57 -28.15
C LEU A 20 -8.81 -9.16 -26.66
N GLY A 21 -9.94 -9.34 -25.98
CA GLY A 21 -9.96 -9.59 -24.52
C GLY A 21 -9.11 -8.69 -23.60
N THR A 22 -8.85 -7.43 -23.96
CA THR A 22 -8.01 -6.49 -23.21
C THR A 22 -8.86 -5.73 -22.20
N THR A 23 -9.25 -6.41 -21.12
CA THR A 23 -9.81 -5.77 -19.93
C THR A 23 -8.75 -4.90 -19.24
N TRP A 24 -9.22 -3.96 -18.41
CA TRP A 24 -8.51 -3.03 -17.52
C TRP A 24 -7.18 -3.56 -16.94
N ILE A 25 -7.11 -4.86 -16.68
CA ILE A 25 -5.95 -5.65 -16.29
C ILE A 25 -4.73 -5.41 -17.22
N GLY A 26 -4.91 -5.37 -18.55
CA GLY A 26 -3.83 -5.17 -19.51
C GLY A 26 -3.09 -3.82 -19.42
N LYS A 27 -3.71 -2.80 -18.81
CA LYS A 27 -3.05 -1.50 -18.57
C LYS A 27 -2.19 -1.50 -17.30
N ILE A 28 -2.45 -2.41 -16.35
CA ILE A 28 -1.59 -2.63 -15.19
C ILE A 28 -0.33 -3.42 -15.61
N PHE A 29 -0.43 -4.28 -16.62
CA PHE A 29 0.66 -5.17 -17.06
C PHE A 29 1.66 -4.58 -18.07
N THR A 30 1.43 -3.38 -18.63
CA THR A 30 2.25 -2.85 -19.76
C THR A 30 3.31 -1.82 -19.37
N GLY A 31 3.58 -1.61 -18.08
CA GLY A 31 4.73 -0.81 -17.63
C GLY A 31 4.67 0.69 -17.95
N ARG A 32 3.63 1.19 -18.62
CA ARG A 32 3.43 2.63 -18.83
C ARG A 32 2.48 3.18 -17.80
N MET A 33 3.05 3.69 -16.70
CA MET A 33 2.42 4.44 -15.60
C MET A 33 1.10 3.85 -15.11
N GLY A 34 1.13 3.31 -13.88
CA GLY A 34 -0.09 2.90 -13.18
C GLY A 34 -1.18 3.95 -13.33
N VAL A 35 -2.42 3.51 -13.56
CA VAL A 35 -3.55 4.42 -13.76
C VAL A 35 -3.62 5.38 -12.58
N VAL A 36 -3.56 6.69 -12.86
CA VAL A 36 -3.70 7.74 -11.84
C VAL A 36 -4.95 7.45 -11.02
N ALA A 37 -4.77 7.30 -9.71
CA ALA A 37 -5.88 7.10 -8.79
C ALA A 37 -6.86 8.27 -8.94
N GLN A 38 -8.15 7.97 -9.11
CA GLN A 38 -9.16 8.98 -9.40
C GLN A 38 -9.49 9.87 -8.19
N ASN A 39 -9.20 9.40 -6.98
CA ASN A 39 -9.56 10.06 -5.72
C ASN A 39 -8.32 10.22 -4.84
N LYS A 40 -8.29 11.29 -4.04
CA LYS A 40 -7.23 11.52 -3.04
C LYS A 40 -7.38 10.57 -1.84
N THR A 41 -6.30 10.35 -1.10
CA THR A 41 -6.26 9.47 0.09
C THR A 41 -7.37 9.78 1.10
N ILE A 42 -7.63 11.06 1.36
CA ILE A 42 -8.69 11.48 2.29
C ILE A 42 -10.10 11.14 1.80
N GLU A 43 -10.34 11.15 0.48
CA GLU A 43 -11.64 10.84 -0.12
C GLU A 43 -11.91 9.33 -0.08
N ILE A 44 -10.88 8.54 -0.38
CA ILE A 44 -10.90 7.08 -0.24
C ILE A 44 -11.28 6.69 1.20
N GLY A 45 -10.69 7.38 2.19
CA GLY A 45 -11.03 7.19 3.61
C GLY A 45 -12.50 7.46 3.95
N LYS A 46 -13.13 8.46 3.34
CA LYS A 46 -14.58 8.74 3.53
C LYS A 46 -15.45 7.64 2.92
N MET A 47 -15.12 7.23 1.70
CA MET A 47 -15.87 6.22 0.96
C MET A 47 -15.90 4.88 1.70
N VAL A 48 -14.73 4.42 2.16
CA VAL A 48 -14.61 3.11 2.80
C VAL A 48 -15.41 3.04 4.12
N VAL A 49 -15.41 4.12 4.92
CA VAL A 49 -16.17 4.16 6.17
C VAL A 49 -17.68 4.05 5.91
N GLY A 50 -18.18 4.78 4.93
CA GLY A 50 -19.61 4.74 4.58
C GLY A 50 -20.03 3.35 4.12
N GLN A 51 -19.23 2.70 3.27
CA GLN A 51 -19.51 1.35 2.80
C GLN A 51 -19.45 0.32 3.92
N ASN A 52 -18.41 0.39 4.76
CA ASN A 52 -18.26 -0.48 5.92
C ASN A 52 -19.45 -0.38 6.87
N GLN A 53 -19.89 0.83 7.19
CA GLN A 53 -21.06 1.04 8.05
C GLN A 53 -22.31 0.37 7.49
N LYS A 54 -22.55 0.52 6.19
CA LYS A 54 -23.70 -0.10 5.53
C LYS A 54 -23.61 -1.63 5.57
N THR A 55 -22.49 -2.20 5.13
CA THR A 55 -22.26 -3.65 5.08
C THR A 55 -22.35 -4.29 6.46
N PHE A 56 -21.69 -3.70 7.45
CA PHE A 56 -21.73 -4.21 8.82
C PHE A 56 -23.10 -4.00 9.45
N HIS A 57 -23.82 -2.90 9.22
CA HIS A 57 -25.17 -2.73 9.78
C HIS A 57 -26.12 -3.87 9.36
N GLU A 58 -26.05 -4.30 8.11
CA GLU A 58 -26.85 -5.42 7.59
C GLU A 58 -26.39 -6.76 8.17
N THR A 59 -25.07 -7.00 8.23
CA THR A 59 -24.50 -8.26 8.73
C THR A 59 -24.63 -8.41 10.25
N MET A 60 -24.55 -7.32 11.02
CA MET A 60 -24.55 -7.30 12.49
C MET A 60 -25.86 -7.79 13.09
N ASN A 61 -26.99 -7.65 12.39
CA ASN A 61 -28.28 -8.17 12.86
C ASN A 61 -28.29 -9.72 12.95
N GLU A 62 -27.32 -10.38 12.30
CA GLU A 62 -27.18 -11.83 12.26
C GLU A 62 -26.04 -12.36 13.16
N LEU A 63 -25.22 -11.45 13.71
CA LEU A 63 -24.12 -11.81 14.59
C LEU A 63 -24.64 -12.10 15.99
N LYS A 64 -24.04 -13.10 16.66
CA LYS A 64 -24.32 -13.49 18.04
C LYS A 64 -23.09 -13.25 18.90
N GLY A 65 -23.27 -13.17 20.22
CA GLY A 65 -22.15 -13.10 21.16
C GLY A 65 -21.50 -11.72 21.19
N PHE A 66 -20.17 -11.64 21.21
CA PHE A 66 -19.45 -10.38 21.39
C PHE A 66 -19.63 -9.41 20.21
N ALA A 67 -19.72 -9.94 18.99
CA ALA A 67 -19.92 -9.12 17.80
C ALA A 67 -21.23 -8.30 17.88
N GLU A 68 -22.30 -8.82 18.50
CA GLU A 68 -23.54 -8.09 18.78
C GLU A 68 -23.32 -6.88 19.68
N GLN A 69 -22.40 -7.00 20.65
CA GLN A 69 -22.10 -5.97 21.65
C GLN A 69 -21.24 -4.83 21.09
N SER A 70 -20.70 -4.96 19.87
CA SER A 70 -19.66 -4.07 19.37
C SER A 70 -19.92 -3.50 17.97
N LYS A 71 -20.94 -2.64 17.85
CA LYS A 71 -21.22 -1.85 16.62
C LYS A 71 -20.11 -0.85 16.25
N LEU A 72 -19.14 -0.63 17.14
CA LEU A 72 -18.03 0.29 16.95
C LEU A 72 -16.72 -0.39 16.55
N LEU A 73 -16.48 -1.64 16.96
CA LEU A 73 -15.24 -2.36 16.67
C LEU A 73 -15.40 -3.19 15.39
N THR A 74 -15.43 -2.50 14.25
CA THR A 74 -15.39 -3.12 12.91
C THR A 74 -14.08 -2.73 12.23
N PRO A 75 -12.92 -3.17 12.75
CA PRO A 75 -11.63 -2.58 12.41
C PRO A 75 -11.29 -2.86 10.95
N MET A 76 -11.34 -1.81 10.14
CA MET A 76 -10.68 -1.78 8.84
C MET A 76 -9.28 -1.23 9.01
N ILE A 77 -8.32 -1.92 8.42
CA ILE A 77 -6.92 -1.55 8.51
C ILE A 77 -6.57 -0.69 7.30
N THR A 78 -6.22 0.58 7.53
CA THR A 78 -5.74 1.48 6.48
C THR A 78 -4.23 1.37 6.35
N MET A 79 -3.75 1.21 5.12
CA MET A 79 -2.34 0.94 4.81
C MET A 79 -1.93 1.80 3.62
N PRO A 80 -1.30 2.98 3.82
CA PRO A 80 -0.74 3.72 2.71
C PRO A 80 0.42 2.95 2.07
N MET A 81 0.83 3.40 0.89
CA MET A 81 2.04 2.93 0.25
C MET A 81 3.00 4.08 0.02
N ASP A 82 4.18 3.98 0.63
CA ASP A 82 5.25 4.92 0.36
C ASP A 82 5.95 4.55 -0.95
N MET A 83 5.38 5.06 -2.03
CA MET A 83 5.89 4.81 -3.39
C MET A 83 7.04 5.74 -3.75
N GLU A 84 7.50 6.63 -2.87
CA GLU A 84 8.54 7.61 -3.22
C GLU A 84 9.89 6.95 -3.53
N TYR A 85 10.13 5.70 -3.11
CA TYR A 85 11.44 5.05 -3.24
C TYR A 85 11.42 3.78 -4.10
N ALA A 86 10.33 3.44 -4.78
CA ALA A 86 10.12 2.15 -5.45
C ALA A 86 11.01 1.85 -6.70
N HIS A 87 12.15 2.53 -6.87
CA HIS A 87 13.14 2.31 -7.94
C HIS A 87 14.45 1.73 -7.37
N ILE A 88 15.28 1.15 -8.23
CA ILE A 88 16.63 0.65 -7.88
C ILE A 88 17.48 1.80 -7.30
N ASP A 89 17.38 3.00 -7.86
CA ASP A 89 18.09 4.18 -7.33
C ASP A 89 17.64 4.53 -5.89
N GLY A 90 16.45 4.06 -5.50
CA GLY A 90 15.93 4.17 -4.14
C GLY A 90 16.82 3.49 -3.09
N TYR A 91 17.60 2.46 -3.41
CA TYR A 91 18.54 1.84 -2.45
C TYR A 91 19.53 2.85 -1.84
N LYS A 92 19.78 3.96 -2.52
CA LYS A 92 20.64 5.06 -2.04
C LYS A 92 19.88 6.12 -1.26
N GLY A 93 18.59 5.92 -1.03
CA GLY A 93 17.68 6.90 -0.41
C GLY A 93 17.28 8.02 -1.37
N HIS A 94 17.21 7.77 -2.68
CA HIS A 94 16.74 8.74 -3.67
C HIS A 94 15.25 8.54 -3.97
N LYS A 95 14.49 9.64 -3.98
CA LYS A 95 13.08 9.61 -4.35
C LYS A 95 12.92 9.45 -5.88
N ILE A 96 11.78 8.93 -6.32
CA ILE A 96 11.41 8.80 -7.74
C ILE A 96 11.13 10.17 -8.34
N TYR A 97 10.22 10.92 -7.69
CA TYR A 97 9.69 12.17 -8.21
C TYR A 97 10.45 13.36 -7.65
N TYR A 98 10.91 14.23 -8.55
CA TYR A 98 11.58 15.48 -8.24
C TYR A 98 10.69 16.65 -8.60
N LYS A 99 10.51 17.59 -7.67
CA LYS A 99 9.73 18.81 -7.87
C LYS A 99 10.63 19.93 -8.40
N VAL A 100 10.09 20.74 -9.30
CA VAL A 100 10.68 22.02 -9.72
C VAL A 100 9.59 23.07 -9.81
N GLU A 101 9.91 24.33 -9.51
CA GLU A 101 8.93 25.43 -9.45
C GLU A 101 8.81 26.18 -10.78
N PHE A 102 9.70 25.90 -11.73
CA PHE A 102 9.67 26.52 -13.05
C PHE A 102 10.39 25.70 -14.10
N ARG A 103 9.94 25.87 -15.35
CA ARG A 103 10.52 25.26 -16.54
C ARG A 103 10.63 26.27 -17.67
N GLU A 104 11.76 26.27 -18.36
CA GLU A 104 11.92 26.98 -19.63
C GLU A 104 11.87 25.98 -20.79
N TYR A 105 11.16 26.29 -21.88
CA TYR A 105 11.07 25.41 -23.04
C TYR A 105 11.12 26.18 -24.36
N GLU A 106 11.62 25.53 -25.42
CA GLU A 106 11.77 26.15 -26.74
C GLU A 106 10.40 26.43 -27.38
N ARG A 107 10.19 27.68 -27.78
CA ARG A 107 8.91 28.15 -28.34
C ARG A 107 8.82 27.81 -29.83
N SER A 108 8.35 26.60 -30.17
CA SER A 108 7.94 26.28 -31.55
C SER A 108 6.44 25.91 -31.63
N TRP A 109 5.73 26.41 -32.64
CA TRP A 109 4.30 26.12 -32.86
C TRP A 109 4.00 24.61 -33.05
N ARG A 110 5.02 23.80 -33.38
CA ARG A 110 4.93 22.34 -33.44
C ARG A 110 5.13 21.66 -32.07
N THR A 111 5.76 22.35 -31.13
CA THR A 111 6.12 21.83 -29.79
C THR A 111 4.91 21.75 -28.84
N LEU A 112 3.86 22.54 -29.07
CA LEU A 112 2.61 22.50 -28.28
C LEU A 112 1.87 21.14 -28.32
N LYS A 113 2.24 20.22 -29.22
CA LYS A 113 1.67 18.86 -29.30
C LYS A 113 2.59 17.74 -28.78
N LEU A 114 3.88 18.00 -28.53
CA LEU A 114 4.91 16.96 -28.38
C LEU A 114 6.06 17.37 -27.43
N VAL A 115 5.78 17.87 -26.22
CA VAL A 115 6.81 17.98 -25.18
C VAL A 115 6.77 16.73 -24.31
N ARG A 116 7.44 15.67 -24.78
CA ARG A 116 7.61 14.46 -23.96
C ARG A 116 9.06 14.23 -23.52
N ASN A 117 10.05 14.79 -24.23
CA ASN A 117 11.45 14.34 -24.10
C ASN A 117 12.51 15.47 -24.09
N PHE A 118 12.22 16.71 -23.70
CA PHE A 118 13.25 17.76 -23.61
C PHE A 118 13.52 18.19 -22.17
N LEU A 119 14.81 18.24 -21.81
CA LEU A 119 15.28 18.93 -20.62
C LEU A 119 15.07 20.45 -20.80
N PRO A 120 14.54 21.16 -19.80
CA PRO A 120 14.48 22.61 -19.86
C PRO A 120 15.90 23.20 -19.80
N PRO A 121 16.30 24.05 -20.75
CA PRO A 121 17.67 24.59 -20.81
C PRO A 121 18.02 25.52 -19.64
N LYS A 122 17.04 26.00 -18.87
CA LYS A 122 17.22 26.64 -17.54
C LYS A 122 16.03 26.29 -16.62
N ALA A 123 16.19 25.30 -15.76
CA ALA A 123 15.37 25.18 -14.56
C ALA A 123 16.28 25.49 -13.35
N GLU A 124 15.90 26.44 -12.48
CA GLU A 124 16.45 26.42 -11.13
C GLU A 124 15.55 25.47 -10.34
N TYR A 125 16.15 24.36 -9.96
CA TYR A 125 15.51 23.31 -9.21
C TYR A 125 15.28 23.85 -7.79
N ILE A 126 14.06 24.29 -7.50
CA ILE A 126 13.64 24.54 -6.13
C ILE A 126 13.28 23.20 -5.53
N ILE A 127 14.14 22.76 -4.63
CA ILE A 127 14.03 21.49 -3.94
C ILE A 127 13.26 21.76 -2.66
N ASP A 128 12.14 21.08 -2.49
CA ASP A 128 11.47 21.06 -1.19
C ASP A 128 12.37 20.27 -0.22
N GLY A 129 13.19 21.02 0.54
CA GLY A 129 14.22 20.55 1.47
C GLY A 129 15.42 19.86 0.80
N ASP A 130 16.56 20.52 0.60
CA ASP A 130 17.94 20.00 0.41
C ASP A 130 18.22 18.63 -0.30
N GLU A 131 17.32 18.08 -1.13
CA GLU A 131 17.29 16.66 -1.50
C GLU A 131 17.55 16.28 -2.98
N ILE A 132 18.01 17.17 -3.88
CA ILE A 132 18.63 16.69 -5.13
C ILE A 132 20.10 16.39 -4.80
N PRO A 133 20.53 15.12 -4.83
CA PRO A 133 21.92 14.76 -4.55
C PRO A 133 22.87 15.57 -5.43
N GLU A 134 23.99 16.03 -4.88
CA GLU A 134 24.97 16.83 -5.63
C GLU A 134 25.44 16.10 -6.91
N SER A 135 25.53 14.77 -6.86
CA SER A 135 25.80 13.93 -8.04
C SER A 135 24.73 14.09 -9.13
N LEU A 136 23.46 14.12 -8.75
CA LEU A 136 22.35 14.31 -9.70
C LEU A 136 22.31 15.74 -10.24
N ARG A 137 22.64 16.75 -9.42
CA ARG A 137 22.81 18.13 -9.89
C ARG A 137 23.94 18.23 -10.93
N ALA A 138 25.05 17.54 -10.69
CA ALA A 138 26.17 17.50 -11.62
C ALA A 138 25.79 16.78 -12.93
N GLU A 139 25.07 15.66 -12.86
CA GLU A 139 24.53 14.94 -14.03
C GLU A 139 23.61 15.84 -14.86
N LEU A 140 22.62 16.49 -14.23
CA LEU A 140 21.72 17.42 -14.91
C LEU A 140 22.47 18.59 -15.57
N LYS A 141 23.53 19.09 -14.91
CA LYS A 141 24.38 20.15 -15.45
C LYS A 141 25.22 19.69 -16.65
N GLN A 142 25.68 18.44 -16.65
CA GLN A 142 26.41 17.84 -17.77
C GLN A 142 25.48 17.58 -18.96
N MET A 143 24.31 16.96 -18.75
CA MET A 143 23.33 16.73 -19.82
C MET A 143 22.94 18.04 -20.51
N ARG A 144 22.78 19.12 -19.74
CA ARG A 144 22.57 20.48 -20.25
C ARG A 144 23.71 20.98 -21.15
N GLN A 145 24.96 20.69 -20.81
CA GLN A 145 26.11 21.09 -21.64
C GLN A 145 26.17 20.30 -22.95
N GLU A 146 25.77 19.02 -22.93
CA GLU A 146 25.75 18.14 -24.10
C GLU A 146 24.61 18.48 -25.08
N GLU A 147 23.45 18.93 -24.60
CA GLU A 147 22.29 19.28 -25.45
C GLU A 147 22.42 20.63 -26.19
N GLY A 148 23.41 21.46 -25.85
CA GLY A 148 23.71 22.70 -26.57
C GLY A 148 22.58 23.74 -26.50
N VAL A 149 22.55 24.53 -25.42
CA VAL A 149 21.64 25.67 -25.32
C VAL A 149 22.06 26.75 -26.33
N ASP A 150 21.18 27.08 -27.28
CA ASP A 150 21.38 28.19 -28.21
C ASP A 150 20.85 29.47 -27.58
N ASP A 151 21.75 30.34 -27.12
CA ASP A 151 21.41 31.62 -26.50
C ASP A 151 20.62 32.57 -27.43
N ASN A 152 20.51 32.26 -28.73
CA ASN A 152 19.74 33.05 -29.69
C ASN A 152 18.28 32.59 -29.86
N LYS A 153 17.86 31.49 -29.22
CA LYS A 153 16.48 31.00 -29.31
C LYS A 153 15.56 31.65 -28.26
N GLU A 154 14.32 31.93 -28.66
CA GLU A 154 13.28 32.36 -27.71
C GLU A 154 12.74 31.17 -26.91
N TYR A 155 12.88 31.26 -25.59
CA TYR A 155 12.34 30.31 -24.63
C TYR A 155 11.12 30.89 -23.94
N SER A 156 10.09 30.07 -23.74
CA SER A 156 8.96 30.41 -22.88
C SER A 156 9.22 29.92 -21.47
N LYS A 157 8.92 30.76 -20.48
CA LYS A 157 8.99 30.41 -19.06
C LYS A 157 7.61 30.04 -18.57
N GLU A 158 7.48 28.80 -18.14
CA GLU A 158 6.34 28.33 -17.35
C GLU A 158 6.75 28.21 -15.89
N THR A 159 5.80 28.45 -15.02
CA THR A 159 5.98 28.49 -13.58
C THR A 159 4.88 27.60 -12.99
N GLY A 160 5.13 26.99 -11.84
CA GLY A 160 4.23 26.02 -11.22
C GLY A 160 4.98 24.83 -10.64
N PRO A 161 4.34 23.99 -9.80
CA PRO A 161 4.97 22.76 -9.35
C PRO A 161 4.96 21.75 -10.51
N PHE A 162 6.11 21.61 -11.17
CA PHE A 162 6.33 20.54 -12.14
C PHE A 162 7.05 19.38 -11.46
N PHE A 163 6.75 18.17 -11.91
CA PHE A 163 7.37 16.96 -11.40
C PHE A 163 7.99 16.17 -12.53
N PHE A 164 9.14 15.55 -12.27
CA PHE A 164 9.80 14.64 -13.19
C PHE A 164 10.41 13.43 -12.48
N PHE A 165 10.70 12.38 -13.23
CA PHE A 165 11.47 11.22 -12.78
C PHE A 165 12.42 10.74 -13.88
N PHE A 166 13.33 9.82 -13.54
CA PHE A 166 14.21 9.17 -14.51
C PHE A 166 13.74 7.75 -14.80
N GLU A 167 13.66 7.39 -16.07
CA GLU A 167 13.50 6.01 -16.50
C GLU A 167 14.88 5.37 -16.70
N ARG A 168 15.03 4.14 -16.23
CA ARG A 168 16.23 3.34 -16.44
C ARG A 168 16.09 2.52 -17.71
N ALA A 169 17.16 2.44 -18.49
CA ALA A 169 17.24 1.56 -19.65
C ALA A 169 17.80 0.17 -19.28
N THR A 170 18.41 0.01 -18.10
CA THR A 170 19.02 -1.24 -17.63
C THR A 170 19.25 -1.23 -16.11
N GLY A 171 19.37 -2.42 -15.51
CA GLY A 171 19.78 -2.60 -14.10
C GLY A 171 21.25 -2.29 -13.83
N ASP A 172 22.13 -2.41 -14.85
CA ASP A 172 23.56 -2.13 -14.73
C ASP A 172 23.81 -0.63 -14.57
N GLU A 173 24.20 -0.20 -13.37
CA GLU A 173 24.36 1.21 -13.02
C GLU A 173 25.34 1.96 -13.96
N LYS A 174 26.46 1.33 -14.33
CA LYS A 174 27.47 1.96 -15.19
C LYS A 174 26.95 2.20 -16.60
N LYS A 175 26.14 1.28 -17.12
CA LYS A 175 25.50 1.44 -18.43
C LYS A 175 24.32 2.39 -18.35
N ASN A 176 23.59 2.37 -17.25
CA ASN A 176 22.38 3.14 -17.07
C ASN A 176 22.66 4.65 -16.94
N LEU A 177 23.75 5.06 -16.29
CA LEU A 177 24.18 6.47 -16.25
C LEU A 177 24.31 7.11 -17.65
N LYS A 178 24.55 6.31 -18.69
CA LYS A 178 24.67 6.79 -20.08
C LYS A 178 23.34 6.77 -20.85
N LYS A 179 22.24 6.32 -20.22
CA LYS A 179 20.97 5.99 -20.88
C LYS A 179 19.73 6.34 -20.04
N LYS A 180 19.85 7.12 -18.96
CA LYS A 180 18.67 7.59 -18.22
C LYS A 180 17.93 8.62 -19.07
N GLU A 181 16.64 8.40 -19.26
CA GLU A 181 15.75 9.36 -19.92
C GLU A 181 14.92 10.09 -18.86
N LEU A 182 14.72 11.40 -19.06
CA LEU A 182 13.96 12.25 -18.14
C LEU A 182 12.50 12.35 -18.59
N TYR A 183 11.58 12.09 -17.65
CA TYR A 183 10.14 12.08 -17.90
C TYR A 183 9.40 13.10 -17.04
N TRP A 184 8.65 13.97 -17.70
CA TRP A 184 7.77 14.96 -17.05
C TRP A 184 6.37 14.38 -16.82
N LEU A 185 5.82 14.65 -15.64
CA LEU A 185 4.43 14.29 -15.32
C LEU A 185 3.46 15.15 -16.13
N GLY A 186 2.38 14.53 -16.62
CA GLY A 186 1.29 15.26 -17.26
C GLY A 186 0.45 16.03 -16.22
N PRO A 187 -0.33 17.06 -16.62
CA PRO A 187 -1.12 17.86 -15.68
C PRO A 187 -2.01 17.05 -14.74
N LYS A 188 -2.69 16.01 -15.27
CA LYS A 188 -3.54 15.12 -14.46
C LYS A 188 -2.78 14.32 -13.41
N GLU A 189 -1.53 13.96 -13.69
CA GLU A 189 -0.66 13.24 -12.75
C GLU A 189 -0.15 14.19 -11.67
N VAL A 190 0.17 15.44 -12.05
CA VAL A 190 0.55 16.49 -11.10
C VAL A 190 -0.61 16.78 -10.14
N ASP A 191 -1.83 16.93 -10.64
CA ASP A 191 -3.02 17.22 -9.81
C ASP A 191 -3.34 16.10 -8.80
N ALA A 192 -3.02 14.86 -9.16
CA ALA A 192 -3.25 13.68 -8.33
C ALA A 192 -2.03 13.29 -7.46
N PHE A 193 -0.86 13.87 -7.72
CA PHE A 193 0.35 13.57 -6.97
C PHE A 193 0.20 14.03 -5.52
N SER A 194 0.50 13.13 -4.59
CA SER A 194 0.60 13.44 -3.17
C SER A 194 1.82 12.74 -2.61
N ASN A 195 2.73 13.50 -2.00
CA ASN A 195 3.93 12.94 -1.39
C ASN A 195 3.60 12.13 -0.13
N TRP A 196 4.57 11.40 0.39
CA TRP A 196 4.36 10.54 1.56
C TRP A 196 3.84 11.30 2.78
N ASN A 197 4.35 12.50 3.06
CA ASN A 197 3.98 13.26 4.25
C ASN A 197 2.50 13.68 4.21
N GLU A 198 2.02 14.09 3.04
CA GLU A 198 0.60 14.41 2.83
C GLU A 198 -0.28 13.17 2.98
N GLN A 199 0.10 12.05 2.36
CA GLN A 199 -0.64 10.78 2.49
C GLN A 199 -0.69 10.28 3.94
N GLU A 200 0.43 10.40 4.67
CA GLU A 200 0.52 10.05 6.08
C GLU A 200 -0.44 10.94 6.92
N GLU A 201 -0.46 12.24 6.67
CA GLU A 201 -1.35 13.19 7.34
C GLU A 201 -2.83 12.88 7.06
N ASP A 202 -3.18 12.60 5.81
CA ASP A 202 -4.55 12.27 5.40
C ASP A 202 -5.06 11.00 6.08
N ILE A 203 -4.23 9.98 6.21
CA ILE A 203 -4.61 8.74 6.90
C ILE A 203 -4.76 8.97 8.39
N ARG A 204 -3.90 9.79 8.99
CA ARG A 204 -4.04 10.19 10.39
C ARG A 204 -5.34 10.92 10.63
N LYS A 205 -5.70 11.89 9.76
CA LYS A 205 -6.99 12.59 9.80
C LYS A 205 -8.15 11.61 9.70
N ALA A 206 -8.16 10.77 8.66
CA ALA A 206 -9.22 9.79 8.42
C ALA A 206 -9.44 8.84 9.60
N SER A 207 -8.34 8.35 10.19
CA SER A 207 -8.37 7.42 11.33
C SER A 207 -8.89 8.09 12.61
N VAL A 208 -8.46 9.33 12.88
CA VAL A 208 -8.91 10.10 14.06
C VAL A 208 -10.39 10.46 13.98
N ALA A 209 -10.91 10.77 12.78
CA ALA A 209 -12.34 11.03 12.61
C ALA A 209 -13.20 9.75 12.74
N ASN A 210 -12.59 8.57 12.61
CA ASN A 210 -13.28 7.28 12.61
C ASN A 210 -12.61 6.29 13.59
N PRO A 211 -12.51 6.66 14.88
CA PRO A 211 -11.81 5.85 15.87
C PRO A 211 -12.44 4.45 15.96
N TRP A 212 -11.60 3.44 16.14
CA TRP A 212 -11.98 2.01 16.24
C TRP A 212 -12.55 1.37 14.97
N ARG A 213 -12.81 2.16 13.93
CA ARG A 213 -13.32 1.69 12.62
C ARG A 213 -12.26 1.76 11.52
N LEU A 214 -11.42 2.81 11.54
CA LEU A 214 -10.25 2.93 10.70
C LEU A 214 -9.00 2.93 11.58
N LEU A 215 -8.26 1.83 11.54
CA LEU A 215 -7.01 1.68 12.28
C LEU A 215 -5.83 1.69 11.32
N PRO A 216 -4.88 2.62 11.45
CA PRO A 216 -3.80 2.73 10.49
C PRO A 216 -2.61 1.82 10.83
N MET A 217 -2.00 1.21 9.82
CA MET A 217 -0.63 0.68 9.92
C MET A 217 0.34 1.60 9.21
N TYR A 218 1.52 1.78 9.79
CA TYR A 218 2.54 2.66 9.23
C TYR A 218 3.29 1.95 8.10
N HIS A 219 3.34 2.52 6.90
CA HIS A 219 4.17 1.95 5.84
C HIS A 219 5.64 2.20 6.14
N TYR A 220 6.42 1.14 6.34
CA TYR A 220 7.85 1.25 6.52
C TYR A 220 8.55 0.99 5.19
N GLU A 221 8.90 2.05 4.50
CA GLU A 221 9.77 1.97 3.32
C GLU A 221 11.24 2.03 3.77
N PRO A 222 11.97 0.89 3.82
CA PRO A 222 13.31 0.83 4.41
C PRO A 222 14.28 1.86 3.85
N ARG A 223 14.14 2.26 2.57
CA ARG A 223 15.01 3.27 1.93
C ARG A 223 14.87 4.66 2.54
N ARG A 224 13.68 5.02 3.07
CA ARG A 224 13.46 6.27 3.82
C ARG A 224 14.23 6.30 5.15
N TRP A 225 14.57 5.14 5.70
CA TRP A 225 15.12 4.98 7.04
C TRP A 225 16.61 4.69 7.08
N LEU A 226 17.31 4.67 5.94
CA LEU A 226 18.75 4.34 5.85
C LEU A 226 19.66 5.15 6.79
N LYS A 227 19.30 6.41 7.05
CA LYS A 227 20.05 7.33 7.92
C LYS A 227 19.30 7.69 9.21
N LYS A 228 18.18 7.01 9.50
CA LYS A 228 17.30 7.31 10.64
C LYS A 228 17.32 6.15 11.62
N GLY A 229 17.36 6.48 12.91
CA GLY A 229 17.03 5.53 13.97
C GLY A 229 15.52 5.26 14.05
N PHE A 230 15.11 4.40 14.98
CA PHE A 230 13.69 4.05 15.17
C PHE A 230 12.89 5.05 15.99
N ASP A 231 13.47 6.14 16.50
CA ASP A 231 12.78 7.04 17.43
C ASP A 231 11.59 7.77 16.81
N GLU A 232 11.72 8.20 15.55
CA GLU A 232 10.59 8.76 14.81
C GLU A 232 9.47 7.71 14.63
N LEU A 233 9.82 6.45 14.36
CA LEU A 233 8.85 5.36 14.24
C LEU A 233 8.20 5.03 15.60
N ARG A 234 8.97 5.05 16.70
CA ARG A 234 8.46 4.82 18.07
C ARG A 234 7.35 5.79 18.41
N ASN A 235 7.50 7.06 18.05
CA ASN A 235 6.51 8.09 18.38
C ASN A 235 5.20 7.92 17.60
N LYS A 236 5.24 7.27 16.43
CA LYS A 236 4.08 7.02 15.58
C LYS A 236 3.28 5.78 16.02
N LEU A 237 3.92 4.78 16.62
CA LEU A 237 3.30 3.49 16.94
C LEU A 237 2.63 3.47 18.32
N ALA A 238 1.39 2.98 18.38
CA ALA A 238 0.63 2.84 19.63
C ALA A 238 1.27 1.81 20.59
N LYS A 239 2.08 0.87 20.08
CA LYS A 239 2.85 -0.08 20.90
C LYS A 239 3.96 0.59 21.74
N THR A 240 4.40 1.78 21.36
CA THR A 240 5.60 2.41 21.92
C THR A 240 5.40 3.85 22.39
N SER A 241 4.29 4.50 22.03
CA SER A 241 4.03 5.90 22.37
C SER A 241 2.56 6.15 22.67
N LYS A 242 2.30 7.09 23.60
CA LYS A 242 0.97 7.64 23.89
C LYS A 242 0.48 8.64 22.85
N ASP A 243 1.36 9.10 21.96
CA ASP A 243 0.99 9.92 20.81
C ASP A 243 0.76 9.08 19.54
N GLY A 244 1.14 7.80 19.61
CA GLY A 244 1.09 6.89 18.48
C GLY A 244 -0.31 6.36 18.24
N ILE A 245 -0.73 6.35 16.98
CA ILE A 245 -2.02 5.78 16.55
C ILE A 245 -1.85 4.60 15.60
N TYR A 246 -0.65 4.38 15.08
CA TYR A 246 -0.38 3.28 14.16
C TYR A 246 -0.31 1.97 14.94
N ILE A 247 -1.14 1.00 14.55
CA ILE A 247 -1.31 -0.28 15.26
C ILE A 247 -0.26 -1.33 14.89
N GLY A 248 0.55 -1.05 13.86
CA GLY A 248 1.57 -1.95 13.34
C GLY A 248 2.34 -1.33 12.18
N VAL A 249 3.19 -2.15 11.55
CA VAL A 249 3.99 -1.78 10.38
C VAL A 249 3.55 -2.55 9.14
N LYS A 250 3.41 -1.86 8.01
CA LYS A 250 3.23 -2.45 6.68
C LYS A 250 4.56 -2.43 5.93
N LEU A 251 4.92 -3.56 5.34
CA LEU A 251 5.97 -3.70 4.35
C LEU A 251 5.35 -4.04 2.99
N TYR A 252 6.09 -3.74 1.93
CA TYR A 252 5.68 -3.99 0.56
C TYR A 252 6.92 -4.25 -0.30
N THR A 253 7.50 -5.45 -0.17
CA THR A 253 8.73 -5.84 -0.86
C THR A 253 8.61 -5.81 -2.39
N ASN A 254 7.38 -5.86 -2.91
CA ASN A 254 7.08 -5.61 -4.32
C ASN A 254 7.58 -4.22 -4.80
N LEU A 255 7.85 -3.26 -3.91
CA LEU A 255 8.49 -1.98 -4.25
C LEU A 255 9.99 -2.10 -4.51
N GLY A 256 10.53 -3.31 -4.57
CA GLY A 256 11.89 -3.57 -5.01
C GLY A 256 12.92 -3.60 -3.88
N TYR A 257 12.61 -4.33 -2.81
CA TYR A 257 13.58 -4.74 -1.80
C TYR A 257 13.27 -6.14 -1.29
N LYS A 258 14.29 -6.92 -0.95
CA LYS A 258 14.12 -8.26 -0.38
C LYS A 258 13.70 -8.19 1.10
N PRO A 259 13.01 -9.19 1.66
CA PRO A 259 12.73 -9.24 3.09
C PRO A 259 13.97 -9.12 3.98
N ASP A 260 15.09 -9.73 3.57
CA ASP A 260 16.37 -9.70 4.28
C ASP A 260 17.47 -8.99 3.49
N ASP A 261 17.10 -7.92 2.78
CA ASP A 261 17.97 -7.26 1.81
C ASP A 261 19.32 -6.83 2.41
N PRO A 262 20.46 -7.33 1.88
CA PRO A 262 21.78 -7.01 2.42
C PRO A 262 22.16 -5.53 2.21
N GLU A 263 21.56 -4.83 1.24
CA GLU A 263 21.84 -3.41 1.02
C GLU A 263 21.09 -2.49 2.01
N LEU A 264 20.06 -3.03 2.65
CA LEU A 264 19.22 -2.31 3.61
C LEU A 264 19.54 -2.80 5.02
N GLY A 265 20.56 -2.19 5.63
CA GLY A 265 21.04 -2.57 6.98
C GLY A 265 19.96 -2.50 8.06
N ASN A 266 18.95 -1.64 7.89
CA ASN A 266 17.76 -1.57 8.75
C ASN A 266 16.77 -2.73 8.58
N LEU A 267 17.00 -3.65 7.64
CA LEU A 267 16.31 -4.94 7.52
C LEU A 267 17.24 -6.13 7.82
N SER A 268 18.45 -6.13 7.27
CA SER A 268 19.36 -7.29 7.31
C SER A 268 20.38 -7.27 8.44
N GLY A 269 20.68 -6.10 9.00
CA GLY A 269 21.66 -5.91 10.08
C GLY A 269 21.18 -6.40 11.45
N ASP A 270 22.04 -6.26 12.46
CA ASP A 270 21.75 -6.74 13.82
C ASP A 270 20.72 -5.86 14.55
N GLU A 271 20.80 -4.54 14.37
CA GLU A 271 19.82 -3.56 14.87
C GLU A 271 18.79 -3.22 13.78
N ASN A 272 17.98 -4.21 13.39
CA ASN A 272 17.00 -4.04 12.31
C ASN A 272 15.56 -3.85 12.79
N LEU A 273 14.68 -3.52 11.84
CA LEU A 273 13.25 -3.34 12.04
C LEU A 273 12.61 -4.56 12.72
N TYR A 274 13.01 -5.78 12.34
CA TYR A 274 12.42 -7.00 12.88
C TYR A 274 12.70 -7.16 14.37
N ARG A 275 13.93 -6.87 14.82
CA ARG A 275 14.29 -6.86 16.25
C ARG A 275 13.54 -5.77 17.02
N PHE A 276 13.41 -4.59 16.42
CA PHE A 276 12.59 -3.51 16.96
C PHE A 276 11.13 -3.95 17.13
N CYS A 277 10.54 -4.59 16.11
CA CYS A 277 9.18 -5.08 16.16
C CYS A 277 8.99 -6.21 17.18
N ILE A 278 9.92 -7.16 17.28
CA ILE A 278 9.88 -8.23 18.28
C ILE A 278 9.88 -7.65 19.70
N SER A 279 10.82 -6.75 19.99
CA SER A 279 11.03 -6.20 21.34
C SER A 279 9.80 -5.43 21.84
N ASN A 280 9.05 -4.83 20.93
CA ASN A 280 7.86 -4.04 21.24
C ASN A 280 6.54 -4.74 20.88
N LYS A 281 6.59 -6.02 20.47
CA LYS A 281 5.43 -6.82 20.03
C LYS A 281 4.58 -6.12 18.94
N ILE A 282 5.26 -5.48 17.99
CA ILE A 282 4.64 -4.77 16.86
C ILE A 282 4.33 -5.78 15.74
N PRO A 283 3.08 -5.86 15.26
CA PRO A 283 2.73 -6.70 14.12
C PRO A 283 3.24 -6.09 12.81
N VAL A 284 3.76 -6.94 11.92
CA VAL A 284 4.24 -6.59 10.58
C VAL A 284 3.37 -7.29 9.53
N LEU A 285 2.72 -6.51 8.67
CA LEU A 285 1.98 -7.04 7.53
C LEU A 285 2.82 -6.81 6.27
N CYS A 286 2.96 -7.82 5.40
CA CYS A 286 3.59 -7.65 4.08
C CYS A 286 2.67 -8.17 2.97
N HIS A 287 2.66 -7.46 1.84
CA HIS A 287 2.10 -7.99 0.59
C HIS A 287 2.79 -9.30 0.19
N CYS A 288 2.03 -10.32 -0.19
CA CYS A 288 2.57 -11.65 -0.52
C CYS A 288 1.78 -12.36 -1.64
N THR A 289 1.69 -11.71 -2.80
CA THR A 289 1.27 -12.36 -4.06
C THR A 289 2.22 -12.07 -5.20
N ALA A 290 2.11 -12.88 -6.25
CA ALA A 290 2.82 -12.70 -7.52
C ALA A 290 2.36 -11.44 -8.30
N LEU A 291 1.18 -10.91 -7.95
CA LEU A 291 0.56 -9.72 -8.55
C LEU A 291 0.62 -8.51 -7.59
N GLY A 292 -0.15 -7.47 -7.89
CA GLY A 292 -0.22 -6.21 -7.15
C GLY A 292 0.48 -5.08 -7.89
N PHE A 293 0.78 -3.99 -7.19
CA PHE A 293 1.72 -3.00 -7.70
C PHE A 293 3.14 -3.53 -7.50
N TRP A 294 4.04 -3.23 -8.41
CA TRP A 294 5.45 -3.58 -8.29
C TRP A 294 6.31 -2.40 -8.71
N SER A 295 7.57 -2.43 -8.29
CA SER A 295 8.60 -1.51 -8.79
C SER A 295 8.55 -1.44 -10.31
N HIS A 296 8.50 -0.23 -10.88
CA HIS A 296 8.57 -0.02 -12.33
C HIS A 296 9.78 -0.73 -12.96
N GLU A 297 10.83 -0.93 -12.18
CA GLU A 297 12.11 -1.47 -12.62
C GLU A 297 12.28 -2.96 -12.28
N ARG A 298 11.19 -3.68 -11.96
CA ARG A 298 11.20 -5.09 -11.55
C ARG A 298 12.04 -5.98 -12.46
N GLU A 299 11.95 -5.76 -13.77
CA GLU A 299 12.67 -6.50 -14.81
C GLU A 299 14.19 -6.28 -14.78
N PHE A 300 14.65 -5.19 -14.16
CA PHE A 300 16.06 -4.83 -14.06
C PHE A 300 16.74 -5.36 -12.81
N TYR A 301 16.01 -5.87 -11.82
CA TYR A 301 16.60 -6.36 -10.57
C TYR A 301 17.50 -7.58 -10.78
N LEU A 302 17.17 -8.47 -11.73
CA LEU A 302 18.05 -9.61 -12.04
C LEU A 302 19.40 -9.16 -12.62
N ASP A 303 19.40 -8.12 -13.47
CA ASP A 303 20.65 -7.51 -13.97
C ASP A 303 21.39 -6.75 -12.87
N TYR A 304 20.64 -6.14 -11.94
CA TYR A 304 21.19 -5.37 -10.82
C TYR A 304 22.01 -6.22 -9.84
N GLU A 305 21.64 -7.49 -9.62
CA GLU A 305 22.44 -8.42 -8.80
C GLU A 305 23.87 -8.63 -9.35
N GLN A 306 24.13 -8.28 -10.62
CA GLN A 306 25.42 -8.39 -11.30
C GLN A 306 26.04 -9.80 -11.37
N ASP A 307 25.36 -10.84 -10.87
CA ASP A 307 25.79 -12.24 -10.98
C ASP A 307 25.03 -12.99 -12.09
N LYS A 308 25.73 -13.19 -13.22
CA LYS A 308 25.19 -13.91 -14.38
C LYS A 308 24.92 -15.40 -14.10
N ASN A 309 25.50 -15.99 -13.06
CA ASN A 309 25.23 -17.38 -12.70
C ASN A 309 23.87 -17.53 -12.02
N ILE A 310 23.41 -16.51 -11.27
CA ILE A 310 22.07 -16.49 -10.68
C ILE A 310 21.02 -16.59 -11.79
N ALA A 311 21.16 -15.83 -12.88
CA ALA A 311 20.24 -15.87 -14.02
C ALA A 311 20.13 -17.24 -14.72
N ARG A 312 21.14 -18.13 -14.56
CA ARG A 312 21.12 -19.50 -15.12
C ARG A 312 20.23 -20.46 -14.32
N THR A 313 19.87 -20.11 -13.08
CA THR A 313 19.06 -20.96 -12.21
C THR A 313 17.55 -20.88 -12.51
N TYR A 314 17.11 -19.86 -13.25
CA TYR A 314 15.70 -19.59 -13.55
C TYR A 314 15.27 -20.18 -14.89
N LYS A 315 14.02 -20.69 -14.93
CA LYS A 315 13.49 -21.53 -16.01
C LYS A 315 12.81 -20.75 -17.14
N GLY A 316 12.65 -19.43 -16.98
CA GLY A 316 12.04 -18.55 -17.98
C GLY A 316 12.64 -18.71 -19.38
N ARG A 317 11.77 -18.71 -20.41
CA ARG A 317 12.18 -18.92 -21.80
C ARG A 317 12.89 -17.69 -22.36
N PHE A 318 12.37 -16.51 -22.04
CA PHE A 318 12.97 -15.22 -22.39
C PHE A 318 13.56 -14.54 -21.16
N TRP A 319 14.41 -13.52 -21.37
CA TRP A 319 15.04 -12.77 -20.28
C TRP A 319 14.02 -12.17 -19.30
N PHE A 320 12.96 -11.57 -19.84
CA PHE A 320 11.88 -10.97 -19.06
C PHE A 320 11.18 -11.98 -18.13
N ASP A 321 10.96 -13.21 -18.61
CA ASP A 321 10.38 -14.28 -17.81
C ASP A 321 11.29 -14.63 -16.62
N LYS A 322 12.60 -14.72 -16.87
CA LYS A 322 13.61 -15.01 -15.83
C LYS A 322 13.68 -13.89 -14.80
N ALA A 323 13.66 -12.63 -15.24
CA ALA A 323 13.69 -11.48 -14.34
C ALA A 323 12.43 -11.40 -13.46
N THR A 324 11.26 -11.68 -14.04
CA THR A 324 10.01 -11.79 -13.29
C THR A 324 10.05 -12.95 -12.28
N GLU A 325 10.50 -14.14 -12.69
CA GLU A 325 10.63 -15.30 -11.80
C GLU A 325 11.61 -15.01 -10.65
N PHE A 326 12.76 -14.41 -10.96
CA PHE A 326 13.75 -13.97 -9.97
C PHE A 326 13.12 -13.03 -8.96
N PHE A 327 12.44 -11.97 -9.42
CA PHE A 327 11.86 -10.99 -8.53
C PHE A 327 10.79 -11.62 -7.63
N GLN A 328 9.87 -12.40 -8.19
CA GLN A 328 8.84 -13.06 -7.40
C GLN A 328 9.45 -13.97 -6.33
N LYS A 329 10.42 -14.82 -6.69
CA LYS A 329 11.04 -15.76 -5.73
C LYS A 329 11.82 -15.11 -4.61
N ASN A 330 12.49 -13.98 -4.88
CA ASN A 330 13.41 -13.38 -3.91
C ASN A 330 12.80 -12.19 -3.13
N PHE A 331 11.73 -11.59 -3.64
CA PHE A 331 11.15 -10.37 -3.06
C PHE A 331 9.79 -10.63 -2.42
N THR A 332 8.91 -11.43 -3.05
CA THR A 332 7.52 -11.58 -2.58
C THR A 332 7.09 -12.98 -2.18
N HIS A 333 7.73 -14.01 -2.70
CA HIS A 333 7.42 -15.40 -2.36
C HIS A 333 7.59 -15.66 -0.85
N PRO A 334 6.73 -16.47 -0.20
CA PRO A 334 6.85 -16.79 1.23
C PRO A 334 8.23 -17.34 1.60
N GLU A 335 8.86 -18.10 0.72
CA GLU A 335 10.23 -18.61 0.93
C GLU A 335 11.27 -17.51 1.19
N ALA A 336 11.13 -16.33 0.57
CA ALA A 336 12.02 -15.21 0.81
C ALA A 336 11.97 -14.72 2.28
N TRP A 337 10.86 -14.97 2.97
CA TRP A 337 10.69 -14.64 4.39
C TRP A 337 11.26 -15.70 5.34
N GLU A 338 11.58 -16.90 4.86
CA GLU A 338 12.05 -17.98 5.73
C GLU A 338 13.38 -17.62 6.42
N LYS A 339 14.29 -16.94 5.71
CA LYS A 339 15.56 -16.49 6.30
C LYS A 339 15.34 -15.41 7.37
N VAL A 340 14.38 -14.51 7.18
CA VAL A 340 13.98 -13.52 8.19
C VAL A 340 13.44 -14.25 9.42
N LEU A 341 12.52 -15.19 9.25
CA LEU A 341 11.87 -15.92 10.34
C LEU A 341 12.85 -16.81 11.12
N LYS A 342 13.81 -17.45 10.44
CA LYS A 342 14.89 -18.21 11.11
C LYS A 342 15.74 -17.33 12.01
N LYS A 343 16.08 -16.12 11.56
CA LYS A 343 16.84 -15.14 12.36
C LYS A 343 15.98 -14.51 13.46
N ASN A 344 14.68 -14.34 13.21
CA ASN A 344 13.74 -13.57 14.01
C ASN A 344 12.48 -14.40 14.37
N PRO A 345 12.62 -15.52 15.12
CA PRO A 345 11.51 -16.47 15.33
C PRO A 345 10.32 -15.91 16.11
N GLY A 346 10.50 -14.80 16.84
CA GLY A 346 9.45 -14.09 17.55
C GLY A 346 8.69 -13.04 16.72
N LEU A 347 9.02 -12.87 15.43
CA LEU A 347 8.41 -11.84 14.59
C LEU A 347 6.93 -12.15 14.35
N LYS A 348 6.05 -11.19 14.67
CA LYS A 348 4.64 -11.19 14.27
C LYS A 348 4.51 -10.72 12.83
N LEU A 349 4.33 -11.67 11.92
CA LEU A 349 4.31 -11.45 10.48
C LEU A 349 3.00 -11.95 9.86
N CYS A 350 2.27 -11.08 9.18
CA CYS A 350 1.20 -11.48 8.26
C CYS A 350 1.70 -11.38 6.81
N LEU A 351 1.69 -12.49 6.08
CA LEU A 351 1.92 -12.53 4.63
C LEU A 351 0.57 -12.53 3.93
N ALA A 352 0.18 -11.39 3.37
CA ALA A 352 -1.18 -11.12 2.90
C ALA A 352 -1.61 -11.99 1.70
N HIS A 353 -2.92 -12.04 1.47
CA HIS A 353 -3.64 -12.62 0.33
C HIS A 353 -3.64 -14.14 0.19
N PHE A 354 -2.92 -14.89 1.03
CA PHE A 354 -2.84 -16.34 0.96
C PHE A 354 -2.48 -16.87 -0.44
N GLY A 355 -1.65 -16.13 -1.20
CA GLY A 355 -1.29 -16.44 -2.59
C GLY A 355 -2.22 -15.88 -3.67
N GLY A 356 -3.39 -15.34 -3.34
CA GLY A 356 -4.34 -14.79 -4.30
C GLY A 356 -5.02 -15.86 -5.19
N ASN A 357 -5.99 -15.46 -6.02
CA ASN A 357 -6.69 -16.42 -6.89
C ASN A 357 -5.75 -17.15 -7.85
N GLU A 358 -4.66 -16.50 -8.27
CA GLU A 358 -3.68 -17.00 -9.24
C GLU A 358 -3.02 -18.29 -8.74
N GLU A 359 -2.61 -18.32 -7.48
CA GLU A 359 -1.98 -19.50 -6.88
C GLU A 359 -3.00 -20.59 -6.55
N TRP A 360 -4.21 -20.21 -6.15
CA TRP A 360 -5.27 -21.16 -5.85
C TRP A 360 -5.89 -21.80 -7.10
N ASN A 361 -5.80 -21.16 -8.27
CA ASN A 361 -6.16 -21.72 -9.58
C ASN A 361 -5.25 -22.88 -10.03
N LYS A 362 -4.00 -22.95 -9.55
CA LYS A 362 -3.06 -24.02 -9.90
C LYS A 362 -3.47 -25.33 -9.23
N GLU A 363 -3.22 -26.49 -9.86
CA GLU A 363 -3.44 -27.78 -9.17
C GLU A 363 -2.54 -27.92 -7.94
N LYS A 364 -1.27 -27.52 -8.08
CA LYS A 364 -0.29 -27.43 -7.01
C LYS A 364 0.40 -26.06 -7.05
N SER A 365 0.51 -25.42 -5.88
CA SER A 365 1.19 -24.14 -5.72
C SER A 365 2.24 -24.27 -4.62
N ASP A 366 3.50 -24.13 -5.00
CA ASP A 366 4.62 -24.03 -4.06
C ASP A 366 4.48 -22.79 -3.17
N TRP A 367 3.88 -21.71 -3.65
CA TRP A 367 3.56 -20.51 -2.87
C TRP A 367 2.62 -20.81 -1.70
N VAL A 368 1.47 -21.45 -1.98
CA VAL A 368 0.48 -21.81 -0.95
C VAL A 368 1.06 -22.87 0.00
N ASP A 369 1.72 -23.90 -0.55
CA ASP A 369 2.36 -24.96 0.24
C ASP A 369 3.40 -24.37 1.21
N LYS A 370 4.24 -23.45 0.72
CA LYS A 370 5.29 -22.81 1.55
C LYS A 370 4.70 -21.89 2.61
N LEU A 371 3.67 -21.12 2.30
CA LEU A 371 3.00 -20.27 3.28
C LEU A 371 2.37 -21.11 4.41
N ILE A 372 1.70 -22.22 4.07
CA ILE A 372 1.15 -23.18 5.05
C ILE A 372 2.27 -23.75 5.92
N GLU A 373 3.39 -24.16 5.32
CA GLU A 373 4.56 -24.66 6.05
C GLU A 373 5.06 -23.62 7.08
N LEU A 374 5.21 -22.35 6.69
CA LEU A 374 5.64 -21.29 7.60
C LEU A 374 4.62 -21.08 8.74
N MET A 375 3.32 -21.06 8.43
CA MET A 375 2.26 -20.93 9.44
C MET A 375 2.26 -22.09 10.45
N GLN A 376 2.57 -23.31 10.00
CA GLN A 376 2.61 -24.49 10.87
C GLN A 376 3.88 -24.56 11.74
N ASN A 377 4.99 -23.98 11.28
CA ASN A 377 6.29 -24.07 11.93
C ASN A 377 6.64 -22.88 12.82
N TYR A 378 6.08 -21.69 12.54
CA TYR A 378 6.35 -20.47 13.30
C TYR A 378 5.11 -19.98 14.05
N GLU A 379 5.29 -19.58 15.31
CA GLU A 379 4.22 -19.17 16.22
C GLU A 379 3.43 -17.97 15.71
N ASN A 380 4.14 -17.03 15.10
CA ASN A 380 3.65 -15.69 14.87
C ASN A 380 3.54 -15.35 13.36
N VAL A 381 3.42 -16.38 12.50
CA VAL A 381 3.14 -16.21 11.07
C VAL A 381 1.65 -16.39 10.79
N TYR A 382 1.08 -15.39 10.12
CA TYR A 382 -0.32 -15.26 9.74
C TYR A 382 -0.45 -15.03 8.23
N THR A 383 -1.67 -15.18 7.73
CA THR A 383 -2.06 -14.71 6.40
C THR A 383 -3.45 -14.11 6.47
N ASP A 384 -3.75 -13.20 5.55
CA ASP A 384 -5.12 -12.82 5.24
C ASP A 384 -5.51 -13.36 3.87
N PHE A 385 -6.79 -13.32 3.53
CA PHE A 385 -7.26 -13.66 2.19
C PHE A 385 -7.86 -12.45 1.45
N SER A 386 -7.27 -11.27 1.66
CA SER A 386 -7.59 -10.06 0.89
C SER A 386 -7.34 -10.32 -0.60
N CYS A 387 -8.18 -9.80 -1.51
CA CYS A 387 -8.08 -10.06 -2.95
C CYS A 387 -8.15 -11.56 -3.35
N PHE A 388 -8.66 -12.43 -2.47
CA PHE A 388 -8.92 -13.85 -2.75
C PHE A 388 -10.42 -14.15 -2.68
N TYR A 389 -10.98 -14.69 -3.76
CA TYR A 389 -12.40 -14.98 -3.85
C TYR A 389 -12.69 -16.41 -3.38
N LEU A 390 -13.02 -16.55 -2.10
CA LEU A 390 -13.33 -17.85 -1.49
C LEU A 390 -14.41 -18.64 -2.25
N LYS A 391 -15.37 -17.94 -2.87
CA LYS A 391 -16.42 -18.53 -3.70
C LYS A 391 -15.89 -19.37 -4.86
N ASP A 392 -14.76 -18.97 -5.46
CA ASP A 392 -14.19 -19.61 -6.65
C ASP A 392 -13.31 -20.81 -6.27
N HIS A 393 -12.91 -20.90 -4.99
CA HIS A 393 -11.98 -21.90 -4.49
C HIS A 393 -12.53 -22.74 -3.31
N LYS A 394 -13.85 -22.70 -3.08
CA LYS A 394 -14.56 -23.27 -1.92
C LYS A 394 -14.09 -24.69 -1.56
N SER A 395 -14.17 -25.62 -2.50
CA SER A 395 -13.84 -27.03 -2.24
C SER A 395 -12.37 -27.24 -1.90
N LYS A 396 -11.45 -26.56 -2.61
CA LYS A 396 -10.00 -26.68 -2.41
C LYS A 396 -9.59 -26.07 -1.07
N PHE A 397 -10.16 -24.92 -0.72
CA PHE A 397 -9.89 -24.25 0.55
C PHE A 397 -10.44 -25.02 1.75
N LEU A 398 -11.68 -25.53 1.67
CA LEU A 398 -12.24 -26.40 2.73
C LEU A 398 -11.38 -27.64 2.94
N LYS A 399 -10.94 -28.29 1.85
CA LYS A 399 -10.04 -29.43 1.94
C LYS A 399 -8.73 -29.05 2.62
N MET A 400 -8.12 -27.92 2.27
CA MET A 400 -6.91 -27.42 2.95
C MET A 400 -7.14 -27.22 4.45
N LEU A 401 -8.27 -26.61 4.86
CA LEU A 401 -8.60 -26.47 6.28
C LEU A 401 -8.73 -27.85 6.95
N GLN A 402 -9.42 -28.80 6.32
CA GLN A 402 -9.57 -30.16 6.83
C GLN A 402 -8.25 -30.92 6.92
N ASP A 403 -7.34 -30.75 5.96
CA ASP A 403 -6.04 -31.41 5.90
C ASP A 403 -5.02 -30.81 6.89
N THR A 404 -5.24 -29.55 7.31
CA THR A 404 -4.36 -28.81 8.24
C THR A 404 -4.92 -28.68 9.66
N LEU A 405 -6.18 -29.07 9.88
CA LEU A 405 -6.83 -29.18 11.18
C LEU A 405 -6.27 -30.29 12.08
N PRO A 406 -6.16 -31.56 11.63
CA PRO A 406 -5.52 -32.59 12.42
C PRO A 406 -4.04 -32.25 12.49
N SER A 407 -3.54 -32.09 13.71
CA SER A 407 -2.11 -31.98 13.97
C SER A 407 -1.44 -33.19 13.32
N LYS A 408 -0.82 -33.01 12.14
CA LYS A 408 0.15 -34.01 11.68
C LYS A 408 1.21 -34.06 12.77
N ALA A 409 1.74 -35.24 13.08
CA ALA A 409 2.63 -35.47 14.23
C ALA A 409 3.86 -34.52 14.32
N ASN A 410 4.15 -33.75 13.26
CA ASN A 410 5.29 -32.85 13.14
C ASN A 410 4.93 -31.35 12.94
N THR A 411 3.66 -30.93 13.04
CA THR A 411 3.28 -29.50 12.90
C THR A 411 3.05 -28.86 14.26
N LYS A 412 3.64 -27.68 14.51
CA LYS A 412 3.63 -27.03 15.84
C LYS A 412 2.38 -26.17 16.08
N TYR A 413 1.85 -25.55 15.03
CA TYR A 413 0.71 -24.63 15.12
C TYR A 413 -0.37 -24.94 14.08
N ARG A 414 -1.63 -24.61 14.40
CA ARG A 414 -2.77 -24.83 13.49
C ARG A 414 -2.91 -23.65 12.53
N VAL A 415 -3.08 -23.96 11.24
CA VAL A 415 -3.27 -22.96 10.18
C VAL A 415 -4.52 -22.10 10.43
N ILE A 416 -5.59 -22.72 10.94
CA ILE A 416 -6.89 -22.05 11.16
C ILE A 416 -6.84 -20.94 12.22
N ASP A 417 -5.82 -20.93 13.09
CA ASP A 417 -5.62 -19.91 14.11
C ASP A 417 -4.87 -18.68 13.57
N LYS A 418 -4.50 -18.74 12.28
CA LYS A 418 -3.55 -17.83 11.64
C LYS A 418 -4.10 -17.19 10.38
N ILE A 419 -5.38 -17.42 10.08
CA ILE A 419 -6.07 -16.86 8.92
C ILE A 419 -6.90 -15.65 9.36
N ILE A 420 -6.71 -14.53 8.68
CA ILE A 420 -7.41 -13.26 8.93
C ILE A 420 -8.33 -12.95 7.74
N PHE A 421 -9.55 -12.49 8.02
CA PHE A 421 -10.42 -11.94 6.99
C PHE A 421 -9.90 -10.58 6.53
N GLY A 422 -9.83 -10.40 5.22
CA GLY A 422 -9.51 -9.12 4.59
C GLY A 422 -10.07 -9.09 3.17
N THR A 423 -10.18 -7.88 2.60
CA THR A 423 -10.86 -7.69 1.31
C THR A 423 -9.95 -7.13 0.22
N ASP A 424 -8.95 -6.32 0.58
CA ASP A 424 -8.23 -5.44 -0.35
C ASP A 424 -9.16 -4.47 -1.10
N TRP A 425 -10.17 -3.97 -0.39
CA TRP A 425 -11.35 -3.28 -0.92
C TRP A 425 -11.07 -2.31 -2.07
N TYR A 426 -10.13 -1.38 -1.92
CA TYR A 426 -9.90 -0.34 -2.92
C TYR A 426 -9.37 -0.93 -4.23
N MET A 427 -8.60 -2.02 -4.15
CA MET A 427 -8.13 -2.77 -5.31
C MET A 427 -9.26 -3.61 -5.93
N SER A 428 -10.12 -4.20 -5.09
CA SER A 428 -11.28 -4.96 -5.55
C SER A 428 -12.39 -4.10 -6.19
N LEU A 429 -12.37 -2.77 -6.03
CA LEU A 429 -13.27 -1.87 -6.78
C LEU A 429 -13.04 -1.90 -8.30
N GLY A 430 -11.82 -2.27 -8.73
CA GLY A 430 -11.50 -2.48 -10.15
C GLY A 430 -12.06 -3.79 -10.71
N ASP A 431 -12.38 -4.75 -9.84
CA ASP A 431 -13.08 -5.97 -10.17
C ASP A 431 -14.58 -5.72 -10.08
N SER A 432 -15.40 -6.41 -10.88
CA SER A 432 -16.86 -6.27 -10.89
C SER A 432 -17.55 -6.80 -9.61
N TYR A 433 -16.89 -6.71 -8.46
CA TYR A 433 -17.26 -7.36 -7.21
C TYR A 433 -17.27 -6.33 -6.06
N GLU A 434 -18.47 -5.86 -5.73
CA GLU A 434 -18.66 -4.86 -4.69
C GLU A 434 -18.29 -5.38 -3.29
N TYR A 435 -17.73 -4.49 -2.46
CA TYR A 435 -17.31 -4.76 -1.07
C TYR A 435 -18.33 -5.57 -0.26
N GLN A 436 -19.59 -5.14 -0.32
CA GLN A 436 -20.69 -5.72 0.42
C GLN A 436 -20.94 -7.16 -0.02
N GLN A 437 -20.96 -7.40 -1.33
CA GLN A 437 -21.15 -8.73 -1.90
C GLN A 437 -20.02 -9.67 -1.49
N HIS A 438 -18.77 -9.19 -1.50
CA HIS A 438 -17.61 -9.98 -1.05
C HIS A 438 -17.74 -10.43 0.41
N CYS A 439 -18.14 -9.52 1.30
CA CYS A 439 -18.33 -9.85 2.71
C CYS A 439 -19.45 -10.88 2.90
N HIS A 440 -20.61 -10.67 2.26
CA HIS A 440 -21.76 -11.57 2.39
C HIS A 440 -21.50 -12.98 1.85
N ASP A 441 -20.90 -13.09 0.66
CA ASP A 441 -20.59 -14.39 0.06
C ASP A 441 -19.56 -15.16 0.87
N THR A 442 -18.53 -14.46 1.37
CA THR A 442 -17.51 -15.05 2.24
C THR A 442 -18.12 -15.54 3.55
N LYS A 443 -18.94 -14.72 4.21
CA LYS A 443 -19.64 -15.12 5.45
C LYS A 443 -20.48 -16.36 5.23
N LYS A 444 -21.32 -16.37 4.19
CA LYS A 444 -22.18 -17.52 3.88
C LYS A 444 -21.37 -18.81 3.73
N ILE A 445 -20.24 -18.76 3.03
CA ILE A 445 -19.36 -19.92 2.86
C ILE A 445 -18.76 -20.35 4.20
N LEU A 446 -18.30 -19.40 5.01
CA LEU A 446 -17.72 -19.68 6.32
C LEU A 446 -18.76 -20.27 7.29
N ASP A 447 -19.98 -19.74 7.33
CA ASP A 447 -21.09 -20.29 8.15
C ASP A 447 -21.38 -21.76 7.78
N GLU A 448 -21.44 -22.07 6.48
CA GLU A 448 -21.63 -23.43 6.00
C GLU A 448 -20.52 -24.39 6.48
N TRP A 449 -19.29 -23.90 6.56
CA TRP A 449 -18.14 -24.68 7.04
C TRP A 449 -18.06 -24.73 8.55
N SER A 450 -18.48 -23.68 9.25
CA SER A 450 -18.54 -23.63 10.71
C SER A 450 -19.35 -24.80 11.27
N MET A 451 -20.46 -25.15 10.61
CA MET A 451 -21.26 -26.34 10.96
C MET A 451 -20.47 -27.65 10.80
N LYS A 452 -19.69 -27.77 9.72
CA LYS A 452 -18.90 -28.99 9.42
C LYS A 452 -17.73 -29.15 10.39
N LEU A 453 -17.09 -28.04 10.76
CA LEU A 453 -15.89 -28.01 11.61
C LEU A 453 -16.21 -27.82 13.10
N LYS A 454 -17.47 -27.56 13.46
CA LYS A 454 -17.93 -27.28 14.82
C LYS A 454 -17.17 -26.13 15.49
N MET A 455 -16.93 -25.06 14.73
CA MET A 455 -16.23 -23.85 15.18
C MET A 455 -16.72 -22.66 14.36
N ASP A 456 -16.96 -21.51 14.99
CA ASP A 456 -17.35 -20.29 14.27
C ASP A 456 -16.16 -19.69 13.52
N LEU A 457 -16.06 -19.99 12.22
CA LEU A 457 -14.98 -19.48 11.36
C LEU A 457 -15.10 -17.99 11.08
N TRP A 458 -16.33 -17.45 11.05
CA TRP A 458 -16.52 -16.03 10.81
C TRP A 458 -15.96 -15.24 11.98
N GLU A 459 -16.37 -15.57 13.20
CA GLU A 459 -15.81 -14.95 14.42
C GLU A 459 -14.30 -15.21 14.53
N ARG A 460 -13.83 -16.43 14.24
CA ARG A 460 -12.40 -16.75 14.27
C ARG A 460 -11.57 -15.85 13.35
N PHE A 461 -11.97 -15.69 12.09
CA PHE A 461 -11.18 -14.98 11.08
C PHE A 461 -11.37 -13.48 11.09
N THR A 462 -12.55 -12.99 11.49
CA THR A 462 -12.85 -11.54 11.53
C THR A 462 -12.53 -10.91 12.87
N PHE A 463 -12.42 -11.71 13.93
CA PHE A 463 -12.34 -11.21 15.28
C PHE A 463 -11.18 -11.79 16.08
N VAL A 464 -11.21 -13.09 16.39
CA VAL A 464 -10.24 -13.73 17.30
C VAL A 464 -8.81 -13.64 16.74
N ASN A 465 -8.58 -14.14 15.53
CA ASN A 465 -7.24 -14.15 14.93
C ASN A 465 -6.68 -12.73 14.71
N PRO A 466 -7.47 -11.74 14.19
CA PRO A 466 -7.02 -10.35 14.13
C PRO A 466 -6.64 -9.75 15.49
N MET A 467 -7.43 -10.01 16.54
CA MET A 467 -7.17 -9.47 17.88
C MET A 467 -5.87 -10.03 18.48
N GLU A 468 -5.59 -11.32 18.29
CA GLU A 468 -4.34 -11.96 18.71
C GLU A 468 -3.12 -11.44 17.92
N TYR A 469 -3.26 -11.35 16.60
CA TYR A 469 -2.20 -10.86 15.72
C TYR A 469 -1.85 -9.40 16.03
N LEU A 470 -2.85 -8.51 16.06
CA LEU A 470 -2.67 -7.08 16.28
C LEU A 470 -2.34 -6.76 17.75
N GLY A 471 -2.83 -7.57 18.69
CA GLY A 471 -2.75 -7.29 20.11
C GLY A 471 -3.41 -5.96 20.47
N LEU A 472 -4.62 -5.71 19.96
CA LEU A 472 -5.33 -4.43 20.13
C LEU A 472 -5.60 -4.11 21.61
N LYS A 473 -5.94 -5.13 22.42
CA LYS A 473 -6.18 -4.97 23.86
C LYS A 473 -4.96 -4.41 24.60
N ASP A 474 -3.76 -4.84 24.21
CA ASP A 474 -2.49 -4.40 24.80
C ASP A 474 -2.20 -2.91 24.53
N ILE A 475 -2.71 -2.36 23.42
CA ILE A 475 -2.49 -0.96 23.04
C ILE A 475 -3.67 -0.06 23.33
N ALA A 476 -4.75 -0.57 23.93
CA ALA A 476 -6.00 0.17 24.10
C ALA A 476 -5.79 1.54 24.79
N ASP A 477 -4.94 1.61 25.82
CA ASP A 477 -4.62 2.86 26.52
C ASP A 477 -3.88 3.86 25.64
N ASN A 478 -2.76 3.43 25.04
CA ASN A 478 -1.95 4.28 24.18
C ASN A 478 -2.71 4.71 22.93
N LEU A 479 -3.52 3.83 22.34
CA LEU A 479 -4.32 4.14 21.16
C LEU A 479 -5.42 5.14 21.50
N ARG A 480 -6.09 5.00 22.65
CA ARG A 480 -7.05 6.01 23.15
C ARG A 480 -6.36 7.37 23.30
N ASP A 481 -5.23 7.40 24.02
CA ASP A 481 -4.49 8.65 24.29
C ASP A 481 -3.97 9.27 22.98
N GLY A 482 -3.44 8.45 22.08
CA GLY A 482 -2.95 8.86 20.78
C GLY A 482 -4.05 9.47 19.92
N LEU A 483 -5.21 8.82 19.84
CA LEU A 483 -6.36 9.36 19.11
C LEU A 483 -6.80 10.72 19.68
N VAL A 484 -6.83 10.89 21.01
CA VAL A 484 -7.16 12.17 21.65
C VAL A 484 -6.10 13.24 21.37
N ASN A 485 -4.82 12.90 21.49
CA ASN A 485 -3.71 13.82 21.26
C ASN A 485 -3.68 14.28 19.80
N GLN A 486 -3.85 13.35 18.85
CA GLN A 486 -3.93 13.66 17.44
C GLN A 486 -5.17 14.52 17.13
N LEU A 487 -6.34 14.21 17.69
CA LEU A 487 -7.54 15.04 17.56
C LEU A 487 -7.31 16.49 18.02
N ASN A 488 -6.69 16.66 19.19
CA ASN A 488 -6.37 17.99 19.72
C ASN A 488 -5.35 18.72 18.82
N SER A 489 -4.38 18.00 18.23
CA SER A 489 -3.37 18.58 17.32
C SER A 489 -3.95 19.18 16.03
N PHE A 490 -5.16 18.74 15.65
CA PHE A 490 -5.87 19.24 14.48
C PHE A 490 -6.72 20.48 14.78
N LYS A 491 -6.97 20.80 16.06
CA LYS A 491 -7.78 21.96 16.45
C LYS A 491 -7.14 23.26 15.96
N GLY A 492 -7.90 24.06 15.21
CA GLY A 492 -7.50 25.40 14.77
C GLY A 492 -6.54 25.47 13.58
N LYS A 493 -6.14 24.34 12.97
CA LYS A 493 -5.39 24.35 11.72
C LYS A 493 -6.35 24.60 10.54
N LYS A 494 -6.25 25.78 9.90
CA LYS A 494 -6.84 25.98 8.57
C LYS A 494 -6.10 25.09 7.57
N GLU A 495 -6.84 24.34 6.76
CA GLU A 495 -6.23 23.62 5.64
C GLU A 495 -5.57 24.64 4.71
N LYS A 496 -4.30 24.42 4.36
CA LYS A 496 -3.66 25.17 3.28
C LYS A 496 -4.34 24.71 1.99
N HIS A 497 -5.20 25.54 1.42
CA HIS A 497 -5.57 25.37 0.02
C HIS A 497 -4.29 25.51 -0.80
N VAL A 498 -3.98 24.49 -1.59
CA VAL A 498 -3.05 24.64 -2.71
C VAL A 498 -3.77 25.57 -3.69
N GLU A 499 -3.37 26.84 -3.71
CA GLU A 499 -3.75 27.71 -4.82
C GLU A 499 -3.16 27.07 -6.08
N ASN A 500 -4.03 26.62 -6.99
CA ASN A 500 -3.65 26.23 -8.35
C ASN A 500 -3.16 27.48 -9.08
N ALA A 501 -1.96 27.91 -8.77
CA ALA A 501 -1.24 28.87 -9.56
C ALA A 501 -0.80 28.16 -10.84
N GLN A 502 -1.40 28.56 -11.98
CA GLN A 502 -0.82 28.55 -13.34
C GLN A 502 -1.33 27.65 -14.45
N TYR A 503 -2.64 27.43 -14.55
CA TYR A 503 -3.22 27.10 -15.87
C TYR A 503 -4.40 27.97 -16.31
N GLY A 504 -4.69 29.10 -15.65
CA GLY A 504 -5.74 30.03 -16.10
C GLY A 504 -7.14 29.43 -16.14
N VAL A 505 -7.36 28.29 -15.49
CA VAL A 505 -8.67 27.72 -15.24
C VAL A 505 -9.03 28.07 -13.81
N GLU A 506 -10.00 28.98 -13.64
CA GLU A 506 -10.59 29.21 -12.32
C GLU A 506 -11.13 27.88 -11.80
N ALA A 507 -10.79 27.53 -10.55
CA ALA A 507 -11.43 26.42 -9.87
C ALA A 507 -12.97 26.60 -9.95
N PRO A 508 -13.74 25.54 -10.24
CA PRO A 508 -15.19 25.62 -10.27
C PRO A 508 -15.70 26.29 -8.98
N PRO A 509 -16.72 27.16 -9.05
CA PRO A 509 -17.23 27.89 -7.87
C PRO A 509 -17.61 26.98 -6.68
N GLU A 510 -17.88 25.70 -6.94
CA GLU A 510 -18.25 24.68 -5.96
C GLU A 510 -17.09 24.18 -5.06
N GLU A 511 -15.84 24.53 -5.35
CA GLU A 511 -14.67 24.20 -4.52
C GLU A 511 -14.20 25.36 -3.63
N LYS A 512 -14.64 26.59 -3.90
CA LYS A 512 -14.40 27.75 -3.04
C LYS A 512 -15.38 27.72 -1.86
N GLY A 513 -15.00 27.05 -0.77
CA GLY A 513 -15.73 27.10 0.51
C GLY A 513 -16.06 25.76 1.16
N LYS A 514 -15.48 24.63 0.72
CA LYS A 514 -15.62 23.36 1.45
C LYS A 514 -14.70 23.37 2.66
N GLU A 515 -15.30 23.45 3.84
CA GLU A 515 -14.64 23.26 5.14
C GLU A 515 -13.82 21.96 5.16
N GLY A 516 -12.64 22.04 5.76
CA GLY A 516 -11.68 20.95 5.80
C GLY A 516 -12.19 19.74 6.58
N PHE A 517 -11.54 18.59 6.42
CA PHE A 517 -11.94 17.31 7.01
C PHE A 517 -12.14 17.36 8.53
N LEU A 518 -11.29 18.15 9.20
CA LEU A 518 -11.46 18.57 10.60
C LEU A 518 -11.50 20.12 10.73
N GLY A 519 -11.17 20.84 9.67
CA GLY A 519 -11.18 22.30 9.56
C GLY A 519 -12.60 22.84 9.37
N GLY A 520 -13.43 22.64 10.39
CA GLY A 520 -14.87 22.94 10.39
C GLY A 520 -15.61 22.22 11.52
N VAL A 521 -14.94 21.32 12.25
CA VAL A 521 -15.57 20.58 13.36
C VAL A 521 -15.79 21.54 14.53
N THR A 522 -17.06 21.84 14.78
CA THR A 522 -17.53 22.56 15.97
C THR A 522 -17.00 21.91 17.24
N ASP A 523 -16.89 22.64 18.35
CA ASP A 523 -16.50 22.02 19.63
C ASP A 523 -17.40 20.80 19.96
N SER A 524 -18.68 20.84 19.56
CA SER A 524 -19.60 19.70 19.68
C SER A 524 -19.22 18.47 18.84
N GLY A 525 -18.61 18.64 17.67
CA GLY A 525 -18.12 17.53 16.85
C GLY A 525 -16.84 16.90 17.41
N ILE A 526 -15.97 17.70 18.03
CA ILE A 526 -14.78 17.20 18.74
C ILE A 526 -15.22 16.35 19.93
N ASP A 527 -16.19 16.81 20.71
CA ASP A 527 -16.71 16.08 21.86
C ASP A 527 -17.39 14.76 21.44
N LEU A 528 -18.09 14.75 20.30
CA LEU A 528 -18.65 13.52 19.73
C LEU A 528 -17.55 12.49 19.39
N ILE A 529 -16.44 12.92 18.81
CA ILE A 529 -15.31 12.03 18.49
C ILE A 529 -14.67 11.52 19.79
N LYS A 530 -14.46 12.38 20.80
CA LYS A 530 -13.94 11.97 22.11
C LYS A 530 -14.82 10.92 22.79
N ASN A 531 -16.14 11.10 22.74
CA ASN A 531 -17.09 10.12 23.27
C ASN A 531 -16.95 8.76 22.56
N LYS A 532 -16.84 8.76 21.23
CA LYS A 532 -16.59 7.52 20.45
C LYS A 532 -15.24 6.88 20.79
N ILE A 533 -14.21 7.69 20.99
CA ILE A 533 -12.89 7.21 21.45
C ILE A 533 -13.05 6.48 22.79
N GLN A 534 -13.73 7.09 23.76
CA GLN A 534 -13.92 6.48 25.08
C GLN A 534 -14.81 5.23 25.03
N GLU A 535 -15.88 5.24 24.23
CA GLU A 535 -16.79 4.11 24.08
C GLU A 535 -16.06 2.88 23.53
N GLY A 536 -15.33 3.02 22.42
CA GLY A 536 -14.56 1.90 21.86
C GLY A 536 -13.41 1.43 22.75
N TYR A 537 -12.79 2.33 23.52
CA TYR A 537 -11.83 1.94 24.55
C TYR A 537 -12.47 1.04 25.61
N ASN A 538 -13.65 1.41 26.12
CA ASN A 538 -14.36 0.62 27.12
C ASN A 538 -14.72 -0.77 26.57
N ILE A 539 -15.21 -0.84 25.33
CA ILE A 539 -15.50 -2.10 24.63
C ILE A 539 -14.23 -2.96 24.55
N LEU A 540 -13.12 -2.38 24.07
CA LEU A 540 -11.87 -3.09 23.85
C LEU A 540 -11.22 -3.58 25.16
N LYS A 541 -11.42 -2.88 26.28
CA LYS A 541 -10.90 -3.33 27.59
C LYS A 541 -11.71 -4.47 28.19
N ASN A 542 -13.02 -4.46 28.01
CA ASN A 542 -13.95 -5.42 28.60
C ASN A 542 -14.09 -6.71 27.79
N ILE A 543 -13.43 -6.80 26.64
CA ILE A 543 -13.50 -8.00 25.82
C ILE A 543 -12.70 -9.18 26.41
N GLU A 544 -13.33 -10.35 26.39
CA GLU A 544 -12.68 -11.65 26.59
C GLU A 544 -12.49 -12.29 25.20
N ILE A 545 -11.24 -12.63 24.86
CA ILE A 545 -10.83 -13.21 23.56
C ILE A 545 -10.64 -14.71 23.75
#